data_AF-A0A968PD26-F1
#
_entry.id   AF-A0A968PD26-F1
#
_cell.length_a   1.000
_cell.length_b   1.000
_cell.length_c   1.000
_cell.angle_alpha   90.00
_cell.angle_beta   90.00
_cell.angle_gamma   90.00
#
_symmetry.space_group_name_H-M   'P 1'
#
loop_
_entity.id
_entity.type
_entity.pdbx_description
1 polymer ?
#
loop_
_entity_poly.entity_id
_entity_poly.type
_entity_poly.pdbx_seq_one_letter_code
_entity_poly.pdbx_strand_id
1 'polypeptide(L)'
;MAGIQETEHEESNTPGWLVRKLRQQWVGRLAQADQCWSDADTLQAAQKVLTQACELPIYQNGLGTKLMKQSLRVKSLSELTVLLPIFDKKKMFKGRSLDGILPAQRIRQTGLIYTSSGYSGEFAWGFEPRKSGCETVSELDVMLDWLFEIAGKPTLLINALPTGVRIEAGLPAVIETGPRSDSVTAALRVARPSFGQTILVGDWPLLKAALEQAVREKALGRKGGPVHLITGGDWIAENWRSYVTGLLEKACPGLAGTCMINFGVSELGLSVGLETDGCRMIRQAAHEEGELRQKLFGDVPAVPTLVQYQPWRYWVETPVVGGCHRLVVTTLEQNRLLPLIRYCTGDLAQVWSYAQWRELVEHAGRPDLLPKERIAKCWRSLDGGQ
;
A
#
# COMPACT_ATOMS: atom_id res chain seq x y z
N MET A 1 10.86 -34.75 32.88
CA MET A 1 10.50 -33.33 33.03
C MET A 1 11.59 -32.52 32.36
N ALA A 2 11.43 -32.23 31.06
CA ALA A 2 12.39 -31.44 30.29
C ALA A 2 11.92 -29.99 30.34
N GLY A 3 12.76 -29.10 30.89
CA GLY A 3 12.50 -27.68 30.99
C GLY A 3 12.40 -27.06 29.59
N ILE A 4 11.28 -26.40 29.33
CA ILE A 4 11.14 -25.47 28.22
C ILE A 4 11.89 -24.22 28.67
N GLN A 5 13.02 -23.93 28.04
CA GLN A 5 13.65 -22.62 28.13
C GLN A 5 12.68 -21.63 27.47
N GLU A 6 12.07 -20.78 28.30
CA GLU A 6 11.40 -19.57 27.84
C GLU A 6 12.46 -18.70 27.14
N THR A 7 12.39 -18.63 25.82
CA THR A 7 13.05 -17.57 25.07
C THR A 7 12.33 -16.28 25.43
N GLU A 8 12.97 -15.44 26.24
CA GLU A 8 12.58 -14.06 26.47
C GLU A 8 12.40 -13.37 25.11
N HIS A 9 11.14 -13.16 24.72
CA HIS A 9 10.81 -12.20 23.69
C HIS A 9 10.94 -10.82 24.35
N GLU A 10 12.07 -10.13 24.12
CA GLU A 10 12.16 -8.69 24.41
C GLU A 10 11.05 -7.99 23.62
N GLU A 11 9.99 -7.56 24.32
CA GLU A 11 8.95 -6.71 23.77
C GLU A 11 9.56 -5.36 23.39
N SER A 12 9.94 -5.22 22.11
CA SER A 12 10.46 -4.00 21.53
C SER A 12 9.34 -2.96 21.34
N ASN A 13 8.76 -2.47 22.42
CA ASN A 13 7.83 -1.35 22.35
C ASN A 13 8.59 -0.08 21.93
N THR A 14 8.39 0.31 20.67
CA THR A 14 8.98 1.52 20.11
C THR A 14 8.44 2.76 20.83
N PRO A 15 9.28 3.62 21.43
CA PRO A 15 8.80 4.84 22.07
C PRO A 15 8.17 5.81 21.06
N GLY A 16 7.02 6.39 21.39
CA GLY A 16 6.31 7.33 20.50
C GLY A 16 7.13 8.55 20.07
N TRP A 17 8.07 9.02 20.91
CA TRP A 17 8.97 10.14 20.53
C TRP A 17 9.90 9.77 19.35
N LEU A 18 10.32 8.50 19.27
CA LEU A 18 11.17 8.01 18.19
C LEU A 18 10.37 7.93 16.89
N VAL A 19 9.13 7.44 16.95
CA VAL A 19 8.20 7.45 15.81
C VAL A 19 8.00 8.85 15.26
N ARG A 20 7.74 9.85 16.13
CA ARG A 20 7.58 11.25 15.70
C ARG A 20 8.84 11.81 15.04
N LYS A 21 10.03 11.49 15.58
CA LYS A 21 11.31 11.91 14.99
C LYS A 21 11.51 11.27 13.62
N LEU A 22 11.23 9.99 13.47
CA LEU A 22 11.33 9.28 12.19
C LEU A 22 10.29 9.76 11.19
N ARG A 23 9.07 10.07 11.62
CA ARG A 23 8.05 10.73 10.80
C ARG A 23 8.58 12.03 10.20
N GLN A 24 9.21 12.89 10.99
CA GLN A 24 9.80 14.13 10.49
C GLN A 24 10.87 13.87 9.43
N GLN A 25 11.74 12.87 9.64
CA GLN A 25 12.74 12.47 8.65
C GLN A 25 12.11 11.91 7.38
N TRP A 26 11.07 11.08 7.53
CA TRP A 26 10.37 10.43 6.42
C TRP A 26 9.61 11.44 5.57
N VAL A 27 8.84 12.34 6.19
CA VAL A 27 8.18 13.47 5.52
C VAL A 27 9.19 14.38 4.84
N GLY A 28 10.34 14.66 5.49
CA GLY A 28 11.43 15.43 4.88
C GLY A 28 11.98 14.77 3.61
N ARG A 29 12.19 13.44 3.63
CA ARG A 29 12.63 12.68 2.44
C ARG A 29 11.57 12.67 1.34
N LEU A 30 10.29 12.50 1.68
CA LEU A 30 9.20 12.54 0.70
C LEU A 30 9.09 13.92 0.04
N ALA A 31 9.11 14.99 0.83
CA ALA A 31 9.05 16.36 0.32
C ALA A 31 10.23 16.70 -0.62
N GLN A 32 11.37 16.02 -0.46
CA GLN A 32 12.55 16.19 -1.29
C GLN A 32 12.73 15.08 -2.32
N ALA A 33 11.81 14.12 -2.44
CA ALA A 33 12.02 12.90 -3.23
C ALA A 33 12.40 13.19 -4.69
N ASP A 34 11.72 14.13 -5.36
CA ASP A 34 12.06 14.53 -6.75
C ASP A 34 13.45 15.17 -6.90
N GLN A 35 14.02 15.70 -5.82
CA GLN A 35 15.38 16.28 -5.80
C GLN A 35 16.43 15.30 -5.25
N CYS A 36 16.03 14.35 -4.41
CA CYS A 36 16.94 13.48 -3.66
C CYS A 36 16.98 12.04 -4.16
N TRP A 37 16.05 11.61 -5.02
CA TRP A 37 16.02 10.27 -5.59
C TRP A 37 15.95 10.34 -7.11
N SER A 38 17.10 10.17 -7.75
CA SER A 38 17.27 10.27 -9.19
C SER A 38 17.02 8.93 -9.91
N ASP A 39 16.95 8.99 -11.24
CA ASP A 39 16.99 7.78 -12.07
C ASP A 39 18.29 6.98 -11.86
N ALA A 40 19.39 7.63 -11.49
CA ALA A 40 20.65 6.96 -11.18
C ALA A 40 20.56 6.19 -9.85
N ASP A 41 19.92 6.76 -8.83
CA ASP A 41 19.67 6.08 -7.55
C ASP A 41 18.74 4.88 -7.74
N THR A 42 17.68 5.06 -8.53
CA THR A 42 16.75 4.00 -8.93
C THR A 42 17.48 2.88 -9.67
N LEU A 43 18.34 3.22 -10.65
CA LEU A 43 19.13 2.25 -11.39
C LEU A 43 20.07 1.48 -10.47
N GLN A 44 20.77 2.17 -9.57
CA GLN A 44 21.68 1.54 -8.62
C GLN A 44 20.93 0.57 -7.69
N ALA A 45 19.77 0.96 -7.17
CA ALA A 45 18.94 0.10 -6.35
C ALA A 45 18.42 -1.11 -7.14
N ALA A 46 17.95 -0.91 -8.37
CA ALA A 46 17.51 -1.97 -9.25
C ALA A 46 18.64 -2.97 -9.55
N GLN A 47 19.88 -2.51 -9.79
CA GLN A 47 21.04 -3.37 -10.00
C GLN A 47 21.40 -4.22 -8.78
N LYS A 48 21.29 -3.66 -7.56
CA LYS A 48 21.49 -4.42 -6.32
C LYS A 48 20.47 -5.54 -6.19
N VAL A 49 19.19 -5.24 -6.44
CA VAL A 49 18.12 -6.23 -6.38
C VAL A 49 18.24 -7.27 -7.51
N LEU A 50 18.62 -6.86 -8.72
CA LEU A 50 18.88 -7.77 -9.83
C LEU A 50 19.99 -8.76 -9.52
N THR A 51 21.02 -8.33 -8.79
CA THR A 51 22.11 -9.21 -8.33
C THR A 51 21.56 -10.33 -7.46
N GLN A 52 20.67 -10.01 -6.51
CA GLN A 52 19.99 -11.01 -5.68
C GLN A 52 19.05 -11.91 -6.50
N ALA A 53 18.31 -11.32 -7.45
CA ALA A 53 17.40 -12.04 -8.32
C ALA A 53 18.12 -13.07 -9.22
N CYS A 54 19.40 -12.85 -9.57
CA CYS A 54 20.20 -13.81 -10.33
C CYS A 54 20.37 -15.18 -9.64
N GLU A 55 20.26 -15.20 -8.31
CA GLU A 55 20.45 -16.41 -7.49
C GLU A 55 19.15 -17.20 -7.33
N LEU A 56 18.02 -16.66 -7.76
CA LEU A 56 16.71 -17.27 -7.51
C LEU A 56 16.30 -18.23 -8.63
N PRO A 57 15.79 -19.43 -8.28
CA PRO A 57 15.27 -20.40 -9.24
C PRO A 57 14.25 -19.80 -10.21
N ILE A 58 13.41 -18.87 -9.71
CA ILE A 58 12.34 -18.27 -10.52
C ILE A 58 12.87 -17.55 -11.76
N TYR A 59 14.01 -16.86 -11.63
CA TYR A 59 14.61 -16.04 -12.69
C TYR A 59 15.62 -16.82 -13.52
N GLN A 60 16.33 -17.78 -12.93
CA GLN A 60 17.26 -18.66 -13.66
C GLN A 60 16.52 -19.45 -14.76
N ASN A 61 15.32 -19.92 -14.45
CA ASN A 61 14.48 -20.67 -15.38
C ASN A 61 13.67 -19.77 -16.35
N GLY A 62 13.54 -18.47 -16.07
CA GLY A 62 12.70 -17.54 -16.84
C GLY A 62 13.47 -16.57 -17.75
N LEU A 63 14.47 -15.85 -17.22
CA LEU A 63 15.25 -14.82 -17.91
C LEU A 63 16.51 -15.35 -18.57
N GLY A 64 17.04 -16.45 -18.04
CA GLY A 64 18.38 -16.94 -18.34
C GLY A 64 19.47 -16.07 -17.72
N THR A 65 20.46 -16.72 -17.13
CA THR A 65 21.56 -16.08 -16.38
C THR A 65 22.36 -15.06 -17.21
N LYS A 66 22.40 -15.21 -18.54
CA LYS A 66 23.08 -14.29 -19.45
C LYS A 66 22.41 -12.92 -19.51
N LEU A 67 21.09 -12.88 -19.66
CA LEU A 67 20.33 -11.63 -19.77
C LEU A 67 20.38 -10.84 -18.46
N MET A 68 20.29 -11.55 -17.33
CA MET A 68 20.44 -10.96 -16.01
C MET A 68 21.82 -10.33 -15.81
N LYS A 69 22.90 -11.03 -16.19
CA LYS A 69 24.28 -10.49 -16.11
C LYS A 69 24.50 -9.29 -17.03
N GLN A 70 23.84 -9.23 -18.18
CA GLN A 70 23.87 -8.05 -19.06
C GLN A 70 23.16 -6.86 -18.41
N SER A 71 22.04 -7.12 -17.74
CA SER A 71 21.24 -6.11 -17.04
C SER A 71 21.99 -5.41 -15.91
N LEU A 72 22.99 -6.07 -15.31
CA LEU A 72 23.85 -5.47 -14.30
C LEU A 72 24.86 -4.45 -14.88
N ARG A 73 25.01 -4.38 -16.21
CA ARG A 73 26.01 -3.53 -16.88
C ARG A 73 25.41 -2.32 -17.59
N VAL A 74 24.08 -2.21 -17.62
CA VAL A 74 23.38 -1.08 -18.26
C VAL A 74 23.65 0.21 -17.49
N LYS A 75 23.60 1.34 -18.20
CA LYS A 75 23.92 2.66 -17.65
C LYS A 75 22.70 3.55 -17.43
N SER A 76 21.52 3.08 -17.85
CA SER A 76 20.27 3.83 -17.74
C SER A 76 19.07 2.90 -17.47
N LEU A 77 18.02 3.46 -16.87
CA LEU A 77 16.73 2.76 -16.72
C LEU A 77 16.13 2.43 -18.09
N SER A 78 16.29 3.30 -19.09
CA SER A 78 15.81 3.06 -20.46
C SER A 78 16.44 1.78 -21.05
N GLU A 79 17.76 1.63 -20.98
CA GLU A 79 18.45 0.39 -21.40
C GLU A 79 17.92 -0.84 -20.65
N LEU A 80 17.66 -0.69 -19.35
CA LEU A 80 17.10 -1.78 -18.52
C LEU A 80 15.70 -2.18 -18.99
N THR A 81 14.84 -1.23 -19.35
CA THR A 81 13.49 -1.49 -19.88
C THR A 81 13.48 -2.13 -21.26
N VAL A 82 14.49 -1.84 -22.09
CA VAL A 82 14.66 -2.46 -23.40
C VAL A 82 15.15 -3.91 -23.25
N LEU A 83 16.04 -4.15 -22.29
CA LEU A 83 16.70 -5.44 -22.11
C LEU A 83 15.84 -6.47 -21.37
N LEU A 84 15.20 -6.06 -20.27
CA LEU A 84 14.43 -6.98 -19.43
C LEU A 84 12.99 -7.13 -19.95
N PRO A 85 12.44 -8.33 -20.10
CA PRO A 85 11.02 -8.51 -20.40
C PRO A 85 10.13 -8.13 -19.22
N ILE A 86 8.85 -7.91 -19.51
CA ILE A 86 7.80 -7.74 -18.49
C ILE A 86 7.31 -9.12 -18.06
N PHE A 87 7.28 -9.32 -16.73
CA PHE A 87 6.74 -10.51 -16.08
C PHE A 87 5.30 -10.30 -15.67
N ASP A 88 4.48 -11.33 -15.77
CA ASP A 88 3.13 -11.33 -15.22
C ASP A 88 2.97 -12.52 -14.27
N LYS A 89 1.83 -12.57 -13.57
CA LYS A 89 1.49 -13.66 -12.65
C LYS A 89 1.65 -15.05 -13.29
N LYS A 90 1.24 -15.21 -14.56
CA LYS A 90 1.31 -16.47 -15.31
C LYS A 90 2.76 -16.92 -15.50
N LYS A 91 3.61 -16.04 -16.03
CA LYS A 91 5.03 -16.34 -16.29
C LYS A 91 5.80 -16.63 -15.00
N MET A 92 5.44 -15.96 -13.91
CA MET A 92 6.15 -16.05 -12.64
C MET A 92 5.75 -17.27 -11.82
N PHE A 93 4.46 -17.55 -11.67
CA PHE A 93 3.98 -18.47 -10.63
C PHE A 93 3.28 -19.73 -11.15
N LYS A 94 2.74 -19.71 -12.38
CA LYS A 94 1.93 -20.81 -12.90
C LYS A 94 2.71 -22.12 -12.92
N GLY A 95 2.17 -23.13 -12.24
CA GLY A 95 2.71 -24.50 -12.23
C GLY A 95 4.04 -24.66 -11.48
N ARG A 96 4.50 -23.66 -10.73
CA ARG A 96 5.77 -23.73 -9.98
C ARG A 96 5.54 -24.18 -8.56
N SER A 97 6.41 -25.07 -8.06
CA SER A 97 6.55 -25.35 -6.63
C SER A 97 7.31 -24.21 -5.93
N LEU A 98 7.26 -24.18 -4.60
CA LEU A 98 8.02 -23.19 -3.81
C LEU A 98 9.52 -23.26 -4.09
N ASP A 99 10.09 -24.47 -4.25
CA ASP A 99 11.51 -24.65 -4.59
C ASP A 99 11.84 -24.17 -6.02
N GLY A 100 10.85 -24.10 -6.90
CA GLY A 100 10.95 -23.46 -8.21
C GLY A 100 10.88 -21.93 -8.17
N ILE A 101 10.56 -21.36 -7.01
CA ILE A 101 10.46 -19.92 -6.77
C ILE A 101 11.66 -19.41 -5.96
N LEU A 102 11.91 -20.02 -4.79
CA LEU A 102 12.98 -19.67 -3.85
C LEU A 102 13.86 -20.89 -3.55
N PRO A 103 15.16 -20.69 -3.28
CA PRO A 103 16.01 -21.76 -2.77
C PRO A 103 15.59 -22.15 -1.34
N ALA A 104 15.79 -23.42 -0.98
CA ALA A 104 15.36 -23.99 0.30
C ALA A 104 15.82 -23.18 1.54
N GLN A 105 17.03 -22.58 1.50
CA GLN A 105 17.51 -21.72 2.58
C GLN A 105 16.62 -20.47 2.78
N ARG A 106 16.19 -19.81 1.71
CA ARG A 106 15.29 -18.63 1.79
C ARG A 106 13.87 -19.02 2.19
N ILE A 107 13.40 -20.19 1.76
CA ILE A 107 12.11 -20.74 2.23
C ILE A 107 12.14 -20.91 3.76
N ARG A 108 13.20 -21.49 4.32
CA ARG A 108 13.35 -21.65 5.78
C ARG A 108 13.46 -20.33 6.55
N GLN A 109 13.89 -19.26 5.90
CA GLN A 109 13.94 -17.91 6.46
C GLN A 109 12.57 -17.21 6.44
N THR A 110 11.58 -17.75 5.74
CA THR A 110 10.25 -17.16 5.63
C THR A 110 9.52 -17.21 6.97
N GLY A 111 8.98 -16.07 7.39
CA GLY A 111 8.09 -15.92 8.54
C GLY A 111 6.63 -16.00 8.13
N LEU A 112 6.28 -15.42 6.97
CA LEU A 112 4.91 -15.35 6.46
C LEU A 112 4.89 -15.51 4.94
N ILE A 113 3.90 -16.28 4.44
CA ILE A 113 3.63 -16.48 3.03
C ILE A 113 2.24 -15.94 2.75
N TYR A 114 2.13 -15.05 1.77
CA TYR A 114 0.86 -14.52 1.29
C TYR A 114 0.48 -15.15 -0.03
N THR A 115 -0.82 -15.25 -0.25
CA THR A 115 -1.37 -15.66 -1.55
C THR A 115 -2.21 -14.52 -2.11
N SER A 116 -2.15 -14.32 -3.42
CA SER A 116 -3.15 -13.48 -4.09
C SER A 116 -4.54 -14.11 -3.97
N SER A 117 -5.63 -13.33 -4.12
CA SER A 117 -7.02 -13.80 -4.02
C SER A 117 -7.39 -14.99 -4.93
N GLY A 118 -6.62 -15.24 -6.00
CA GLY A 118 -6.80 -16.41 -6.86
C GLY A 118 -8.01 -16.33 -7.78
N TYR A 119 -8.64 -15.16 -7.94
CA TYR A 119 -9.82 -14.95 -8.79
C TYR A 119 -9.66 -15.50 -10.22
N SER A 120 -8.42 -15.48 -10.75
CA SER A 120 -8.08 -16.02 -12.08
C SER A 120 -7.82 -17.53 -12.12
N GLY A 121 -8.00 -18.26 -11.02
CA GLY A 121 -7.63 -19.68 -10.88
C GLY A 121 -6.11 -19.93 -10.76
N GLU A 122 -5.31 -18.86 -10.70
CA GLU A 122 -3.86 -18.92 -10.54
C GLU A 122 -3.43 -18.01 -9.37
N PHE A 123 -2.59 -18.54 -8.49
CA PHE A 123 -2.10 -17.85 -7.30
C PHE A 123 -0.71 -17.25 -7.54
N ALA A 124 -0.52 -15.98 -7.15
CA ALA A 124 0.80 -15.42 -6.88
C ALA A 124 1.14 -15.55 -5.41
N TRP A 125 2.44 -15.55 -5.11
CA TRP A 125 2.97 -15.82 -3.78
C TRP A 125 3.89 -14.68 -3.34
N GLY A 126 3.61 -14.14 -2.15
CA GLY A 126 4.47 -13.18 -1.46
C GLY A 126 5.19 -13.85 -0.28
N PHE A 127 6.41 -13.42 0.01
CA PHE A 127 7.25 -14.00 1.06
C PHE A 127 7.84 -12.91 1.94
N GLU A 128 7.57 -12.98 3.24
CA GLU A 128 8.17 -12.11 4.25
C GLU A 128 9.17 -12.88 5.12
N PRO A 129 10.37 -12.33 5.36
CA PRO A 129 11.34 -12.99 6.23
C PRO A 129 10.91 -12.97 7.69
N ARG A 130 11.31 -14.00 8.45
CA ARG A 130 11.03 -14.14 9.89
C ARG A 130 11.67 -13.03 10.73
N LYS A 131 12.81 -12.48 10.27
CA LYS A 131 13.55 -11.39 10.91
C LYS A 131 13.02 -9.98 10.54
N SER A 132 11.76 -9.84 10.17
CA SER A 132 11.19 -8.52 9.85
C SER A 132 10.73 -7.74 11.09
N GLY A 133 10.71 -8.37 12.27
CA GLY A 133 9.88 -7.91 13.38
C GLY A 133 10.52 -7.13 14.54
N CYS A 134 11.84 -6.90 14.65
CA CYS A 134 12.39 -6.34 15.92
C CYS A 134 13.61 -5.39 15.86
N GLU A 135 14.07 -4.86 14.72
CA GLU A 135 15.25 -3.95 14.73
C GLU A 135 14.95 -2.51 14.29
N THR A 136 13.69 -2.14 14.06
CA THR A 136 13.32 -0.81 13.59
C THR A 136 11.93 -0.46 14.08
N VAL A 137 11.70 0.83 14.36
CA VAL A 137 10.34 1.38 14.40
C VAL A 137 9.60 0.85 13.18
N SER A 138 8.44 0.21 13.38
CA SER A 138 7.70 -0.32 12.25
C SER A 138 7.42 0.84 11.28
N GLU A 139 7.79 0.68 10.01
CA GLU A 139 7.50 1.70 8.98
C GLU A 139 6.00 2.02 8.96
N LEU A 140 5.19 1.01 9.32
CA LEU A 140 3.77 1.11 9.55
C LEU A 140 3.41 2.13 10.65
N ASP A 141 4.05 2.11 11.82
CA ASP A 141 3.81 3.11 12.87
C ASP A 141 4.17 4.53 12.42
N VAL A 142 5.24 4.69 11.64
CA VAL A 142 5.60 6.00 11.05
C VAL A 142 4.52 6.47 10.08
N MET A 143 4.03 5.58 9.22
CA MET A 143 2.97 5.86 8.26
C MET A 143 1.64 6.18 8.97
N LEU A 144 1.24 5.38 9.96
CA LEU A 144 0.04 5.62 10.75
C LEU A 144 0.16 6.91 11.58
N ASP A 145 1.34 7.24 12.13
CA ASP A 145 1.56 8.49 12.85
C ASP A 145 1.56 9.71 11.93
N TRP A 146 1.94 9.53 10.66
CA TRP A 146 1.79 10.56 9.65
C TRP A 146 0.33 10.85 9.30
N LEU A 147 -0.49 9.81 9.15
CA LEU A 147 -1.89 9.96 8.76
C LEU A 147 -2.83 10.31 9.93
N PHE A 148 -2.55 9.78 11.12
CA PHE A 148 -3.50 9.78 12.25
C PHE A 148 -2.88 10.25 13.58
N GLU A 149 -1.60 10.59 13.61
CA GLU A 149 -0.90 11.08 14.81
C GLU A 149 -0.97 10.10 16.00
N ILE A 150 -0.84 8.79 15.72
CA ILE A 150 -0.98 7.72 16.71
C ILE A 150 0.01 7.81 17.87
N ALA A 151 1.17 8.46 17.70
CA ALA A 151 2.13 8.67 18.78
C ALA A 151 1.64 9.71 19.80
N GLY A 152 0.62 10.51 19.47
CA GLY A 152 0.02 11.51 20.35
C GLY A 152 -1.33 11.13 20.93
N LYS A 153 -1.93 10.02 20.48
CA LYS A 153 -3.32 9.67 20.79
C LYS A 153 -3.43 8.18 21.09
N PRO A 154 -4.03 7.77 22.23
CA PRO A 154 -4.37 6.37 22.46
C PRO A 154 -5.23 5.87 21.30
N THR A 155 -4.72 4.91 20.54
CA THR A 155 -5.30 4.48 19.26
C THR A 155 -5.69 3.01 19.32
N LEU A 156 -6.92 2.72 18.93
CA LEU A 156 -7.39 1.38 18.63
C LEU A 156 -7.29 1.15 17.13
N LEU A 157 -6.64 0.06 16.70
CA LEU A 157 -6.66 -0.39 15.31
C LEU A 157 -7.49 -1.68 15.24
N ILE A 158 -8.56 -1.68 14.45
CA ILE A 158 -9.37 -2.86 14.17
C ILE A 158 -8.98 -3.35 12.78
N ASN A 159 -8.31 -4.50 12.71
CA ASN A 159 -7.97 -5.15 11.45
C ASN A 159 -9.09 -6.10 11.04
N ALA A 160 -9.72 -5.80 9.91
CA ALA A 160 -10.80 -6.56 9.31
C ALA A 160 -10.41 -7.14 7.94
N LEU A 161 -9.12 -7.14 7.59
CA LEU A 161 -8.65 -7.70 6.33
C LEU A 161 -8.85 -9.23 6.28
N PRO A 162 -9.15 -9.78 5.09
CA PRO A 162 -9.30 -11.22 4.92
C PRO A 162 -7.95 -11.96 4.91
N THR A 163 -8.00 -13.28 4.71
CA THR A 163 -6.84 -14.11 4.35
C THR A 163 -5.68 -14.16 5.38
N GLY A 164 -5.96 -13.82 6.64
CA GLY A 164 -4.95 -13.88 7.70
C GLY A 164 -3.87 -12.80 7.59
N VAL A 165 -4.13 -11.74 6.83
CA VAL A 165 -3.29 -10.54 6.80
C VAL A 165 -3.25 -9.94 8.20
N ARG A 166 -2.06 -9.87 8.79
CA ARG A 166 -1.84 -9.28 10.12
C ARG A 166 -1.25 -7.88 9.98
N ILE A 167 -1.68 -6.98 10.86
CA ILE A 167 -1.16 -5.62 10.95
C ILE A 167 -0.32 -5.54 12.21
N GLU A 168 1.00 -5.68 12.06
CA GLU A 168 1.96 -5.60 13.16
C GLU A 168 2.34 -4.14 13.41
N ALA A 169 1.50 -3.44 14.18
CA ALA A 169 1.74 -2.06 14.62
C ALA A 169 2.11 -2.05 16.11
N GLY A 170 3.14 -1.29 16.49
CA GLY A 170 3.68 -1.28 17.85
C GLY A 170 3.09 -0.21 18.76
N LEU A 171 2.53 0.87 18.19
CA LEU A 171 1.91 1.94 18.96
C LEU A 171 0.40 1.76 19.24
N PRO A 172 -0.45 1.37 18.29
CA PRO A 172 -1.87 1.20 18.54
C PRO A 172 -2.16 -0.17 19.19
N ALA A 173 -3.23 -0.25 19.99
CA ALA A 173 -3.77 -1.54 20.37
C ALA A 173 -4.48 -2.17 19.17
N VAL A 174 -4.08 -3.37 18.75
CA VAL A 174 -4.63 -4.04 17.56
C VAL A 174 -5.66 -5.10 17.97
N ILE A 175 -6.85 -5.06 17.35
CA ILE A 175 -7.85 -6.14 17.42
C ILE A 175 -7.98 -6.76 16.03
N GLU A 176 -7.70 -8.06 15.96
CA GLU A 176 -7.84 -8.88 14.77
C GLU A 176 -9.25 -9.45 14.68
N THR A 177 -10.07 -8.91 13.79
CA THR A 177 -11.48 -9.34 13.60
C THR A 177 -11.68 -10.22 12.37
N GLY A 178 -10.75 -10.15 11.41
CA GLY A 178 -10.92 -10.76 10.08
C GLY A 178 -12.13 -10.18 9.34
N PRO A 179 -12.61 -10.85 8.28
CA PRO A 179 -13.65 -10.30 7.41
C PRO A 179 -15.07 -10.48 7.98
N ARG A 180 -15.29 -10.06 9.23
CA ARG A 180 -16.53 -10.29 9.99
C ARG A 180 -17.13 -8.99 10.53
N SER A 181 -18.25 -8.57 9.94
CA SER A 181 -18.93 -7.31 10.31
C SER A 181 -19.45 -7.29 11.75
N ASP A 182 -19.87 -8.44 12.27
CA ASP A 182 -20.35 -8.61 13.64
C ASP A 182 -19.22 -8.46 14.67
N SER A 183 -18.06 -9.06 14.42
CA SER A 183 -16.85 -8.89 15.23
C SER A 183 -16.37 -7.44 15.24
N VAL A 184 -16.34 -6.78 14.08
CA VAL A 184 -16.01 -5.35 13.97
C VAL A 184 -16.98 -4.51 14.79
N THR A 185 -18.29 -4.77 14.67
CA THR A 185 -19.34 -4.06 15.42
C THR A 185 -19.18 -4.25 16.94
N ALA A 186 -18.87 -5.48 17.38
CA ALA A 186 -18.62 -5.77 18.79
C ALA A 186 -17.38 -5.03 19.31
N ALA A 187 -16.29 -4.99 18.54
CA ALA A 187 -15.08 -4.26 18.90
C ALA A 187 -15.33 -2.73 18.99
N LEU A 188 -16.08 -2.16 18.04
CA LEU A 188 -16.49 -0.76 18.08
C LEU A 188 -17.36 -0.44 19.31
N ARG A 189 -18.19 -1.37 19.77
CA ARG A 189 -19.04 -1.19 20.95
C ARG A 189 -18.24 -1.22 22.25
N VAL A 190 -17.34 -2.20 22.38
CA VAL A 190 -16.69 -2.53 23.65
C VAL A 190 -15.35 -1.81 23.83
N ALA A 191 -14.51 -1.79 22.80
CA ALA A 191 -13.14 -1.31 22.93
C ALA A 191 -13.01 0.19 22.64
N ARG A 192 -13.63 0.70 21.56
CA ARG A 192 -13.49 2.11 21.13
C ARG A 192 -13.68 3.15 22.24
N PRO A 193 -14.64 3.03 23.18
CA PRO A 193 -14.82 4.04 24.24
C PRO A 193 -13.60 4.31 25.12
N SER A 194 -12.63 3.38 25.14
CA SER A 194 -11.38 3.48 25.91
C SER A 194 -10.23 4.16 25.16
N PHE A 195 -10.44 4.56 23.90
CA PHE A 195 -9.39 5.13 23.04
C PHE A 195 -9.75 6.53 22.54
N GLY A 196 -8.71 7.34 22.32
CA GLY A 196 -8.81 8.69 21.79
C GLY A 196 -9.09 8.74 20.29
N GLN A 197 -8.92 7.63 19.58
CA GLN A 197 -9.33 7.44 18.18
C GLN A 197 -9.39 5.95 17.82
N THR A 198 -10.07 5.62 16.73
CA THR A 198 -10.12 4.26 16.17
C THR A 198 -9.77 4.29 14.69
N ILE A 199 -8.92 3.37 14.25
CA ILE A 199 -8.59 3.14 12.84
C ILE A 199 -9.18 1.79 12.45
N LEU A 200 -10.12 1.77 11.52
CA LEU A 200 -10.71 0.56 10.97
C LEU A 200 -10.09 0.26 9.61
N VAL A 201 -9.43 -0.90 9.50
CA VAL A 201 -8.73 -1.33 8.28
C VAL A 201 -9.46 -2.52 7.66
N GLY A 202 -9.80 -2.46 6.37
CA GLY A 202 -10.46 -3.57 5.69
C GLY A 202 -10.93 -3.24 4.27
N ASP A 203 -11.44 -4.24 3.56
CA ASP A 203 -11.96 -4.04 2.21
C ASP A 203 -13.26 -3.21 2.23
N TRP A 204 -13.44 -2.36 1.22
CA TRP A 204 -14.50 -1.35 1.22
C TRP A 204 -15.93 -1.90 1.37
N PRO A 205 -16.31 -3.09 0.84
CA PRO A 205 -17.67 -3.62 1.04
C PRO A 205 -17.88 -4.09 2.47
N LEU A 206 -16.85 -4.70 3.08
CA LEU A 206 -16.90 -5.14 4.47
C LEU A 206 -17.02 -3.95 5.41
N LEU A 207 -16.19 -2.91 5.21
CA LEU A 207 -16.24 -1.72 6.04
C LEU A 207 -17.61 -1.05 5.95
N LYS A 208 -18.18 -0.96 4.75
CA LYS A 208 -19.55 -0.47 4.55
C LYS A 208 -20.56 -1.29 5.38
N ALA A 209 -20.55 -2.61 5.23
CA ALA A 209 -21.49 -3.49 5.93
C ALA A 209 -21.34 -3.41 7.47
N ALA A 210 -20.10 -3.38 7.96
CA ALA A 210 -19.80 -3.26 9.39
C ALA A 210 -20.27 -1.91 9.96
N LEU A 211 -20.06 -0.81 9.24
CA LEU A 211 -20.53 0.51 9.67
C LEU A 211 -22.06 0.61 9.64
N GLU A 212 -22.72 0.13 8.60
CA GLU A 212 -24.19 0.06 8.55
C GLU A 212 -24.77 -0.77 9.71
N GLN A 213 -24.13 -1.90 10.04
CA GLN A 213 -24.50 -2.72 11.18
C GLN A 213 -24.27 -1.99 12.51
N ALA A 214 -23.11 -1.36 12.68
CA ALA A 214 -22.77 -0.60 13.88
C ALA A 214 -23.74 0.57 14.14
N VAL A 215 -24.17 1.28 13.09
CA VAL A 215 -25.19 2.33 13.19
C VAL A 215 -26.54 1.74 13.61
N ARG A 216 -26.98 0.66 12.94
CA ARG A 216 -28.26 -0.02 13.23
C ARG A 216 -28.33 -0.51 14.67
N GLU A 217 -27.23 -1.06 15.18
CA GLU A 217 -27.13 -1.60 16.54
C GLU A 217 -26.70 -0.57 17.59
N LYS A 218 -26.58 0.71 17.21
CA LYS A 218 -26.13 1.80 18.09
C LYS A 218 -24.79 1.51 18.78
N ALA A 219 -23.90 0.78 18.10
CA ALA A 219 -22.60 0.36 18.62
C ALA A 219 -21.59 1.52 18.74
N LEU A 220 -21.81 2.61 18.02
CA LEU A 220 -20.84 3.72 17.94
C LEU A 220 -20.87 4.64 19.18
N GLY A 221 -21.97 4.68 19.94
CA GLY A 221 -22.07 5.47 21.18
C GLY A 221 -21.67 6.97 21.04
N ARG A 222 -21.50 7.66 22.17
CA ARG A 222 -20.98 9.05 22.22
C ARG A 222 -19.57 9.17 22.81
N LYS A 223 -19.10 8.13 23.52
CA LYS A 223 -17.75 8.09 24.12
C LYS A 223 -16.74 7.60 23.08
N GLY A 224 -15.47 7.96 23.24
CA GLY A 224 -14.39 7.64 22.30
C GLY A 224 -14.22 8.71 21.23
N GLY A 225 -13.07 8.72 20.56
CA GLY A 225 -12.76 9.70 19.52
C GLY A 225 -13.20 9.33 18.11
N PRO A 226 -12.70 10.03 17.08
CA PRO A 226 -13.09 9.81 15.69
C PRO A 226 -12.76 8.40 15.21
N VAL A 227 -13.53 7.95 14.21
CA VAL A 227 -13.33 6.69 13.50
C VAL A 227 -12.73 6.99 12.13
N HIS A 228 -11.47 6.63 11.98
CA HIS A 228 -10.71 6.67 10.74
C HIS A 228 -10.86 5.35 9.98
N LEU A 229 -10.76 5.41 8.65
CA LEU A 229 -10.88 4.25 7.78
C LEU A 229 -9.63 4.12 6.90
N ILE A 230 -9.07 2.92 6.78
CA ILE A 230 -8.11 2.57 5.72
C ILE A 230 -8.71 1.43 4.91
N THR A 231 -8.80 1.60 3.61
CA THR A 231 -9.38 0.59 2.72
C THR A 231 -8.58 0.43 1.43
N GLY A 232 -8.83 -0.66 0.70
CA GLY A 232 -8.09 -1.00 -0.51
C GLY A 232 -8.62 -2.28 -1.14
N GLY A 233 -7.73 -2.98 -1.86
CA GLY A 233 -7.99 -4.30 -2.45
C GLY A 233 -8.70 -4.29 -3.80
N ASP A 234 -9.46 -3.23 -4.11
CA ASP A 234 -10.16 -3.05 -5.38
C ASP A 234 -10.28 -1.56 -5.75
N TRP A 235 -10.81 -1.27 -6.93
CA TRP A 235 -11.21 0.07 -7.31
C TRP A 235 -12.34 0.59 -6.41
N ILE A 236 -12.18 1.83 -5.92
CA ILE A 236 -13.11 2.45 -4.97
C ILE A 236 -13.57 3.79 -5.54
N ALA A 237 -14.87 3.87 -5.81
CA ALA A 237 -15.53 5.12 -6.21
C ALA A 237 -15.50 6.17 -5.10
N GLU A 238 -15.29 7.44 -5.45
CA GLU A 238 -15.16 8.51 -4.45
C GLU A 238 -16.44 8.73 -3.63
N ASN A 239 -17.62 8.49 -4.21
CA ASN A 239 -18.90 8.58 -3.50
C ASN A 239 -19.03 7.57 -2.34
N TRP A 240 -18.29 6.46 -2.36
CA TRP A 240 -18.25 5.52 -1.25
C TRP A 240 -17.72 6.20 0.02
N ARG A 241 -16.69 7.05 -0.10
CA ARG A 241 -16.14 7.81 1.02
C ARG A 241 -17.20 8.70 1.66
N SER A 242 -17.88 9.51 0.84
CA SER A 242 -18.95 10.40 1.29
C SER A 242 -20.10 9.64 1.95
N TYR A 243 -20.40 8.44 1.46
CA TYR A 243 -21.41 7.58 2.06
C TYR A 243 -21.01 7.12 3.46
N VAL A 244 -19.84 6.52 3.63
CA VAL A 244 -19.42 5.95 4.93
C VAL A 244 -19.11 7.03 5.98
N THR A 245 -18.53 8.17 5.58
CA THR A 245 -18.34 9.30 6.49
C THR A 245 -19.68 9.92 6.87
N GLY A 246 -20.61 10.05 5.93
CA GLY A 246 -21.98 10.49 6.20
C GLY A 246 -22.75 9.56 7.15
N LEU A 247 -22.51 8.24 7.10
CA LEU A 247 -23.07 7.31 8.08
C LEU A 247 -22.55 7.58 9.50
N LEU A 248 -21.23 7.79 9.64
CA LEU A 248 -20.59 8.09 10.93
C LEU A 248 -21.11 9.41 11.50
N GLU A 249 -21.13 10.49 10.69
CA GLU A 249 -21.62 11.81 11.13
C GLU A 249 -23.10 11.79 11.53
N LYS A 250 -23.95 11.05 10.79
CA LYS A 250 -25.36 10.88 11.16
C LYS A 250 -25.53 10.09 12.46
N ALA A 251 -24.64 9.13 12.74
CA ALA A 251 -24.70 8.34 13.96
C ALA A 251 -24.25 9.14 15.18
N CYS A 252 -23.19 9.94 15.03
CA CYS A 252 -22.73 10.89 16.04
C CYS A 252 -21.94 12.02 15.35
N PRO A 253 -22.35 13.29 15.46
CA PRO A 253 -21.59 14.40 14.88
C PRO A 253 -20.14 14.44 15.39
N GLY A 254 -19.19 14.65 14.48
CA GLY A 254 -17.75 14.65 14.75
C GLY A 254 -17.13 13.25 14.89
N LEU A 255 -17.88 12.19 14.57
CA LEU A 255 -17.38 10.82 14.63
C LEU A 255 -16.56 10.44 13.39
N ALA A 256 -16.82 11.05 12.23
CA ALA A 256 -16.06 10.72 11.03
C ALA A 256 -14.65 11.28 11.14
N GLY A 257 -13.67 10.39 11.15
CA GLY A 257 -12.28 10.74 10.95
C GLY A 257 -11.89 10.72 9.48
N THR A 258 -10.59 10.78 9.23
CA THR A 258 -9.98 10.58 7.92
C THR A 258 -10.27 9.19 7.37
N CYS A 259 -10.72 9.11 6.12
CA CYS A 259 -10.77 7.88 5.34
C CYS A 259 -9.68 7.95 4.27
N MET A 260 -8.82 6.93 4.19
CA MET A 260 -7.71 6.83 3.25
C MET A 260 -7.79 5.54 2.42
N ILE A 261 -7.31 5.62 1.18
CA ILE A 261 -7.17 4.48 0.29
C ILE A 261 -5.71 4.01 0.24
N ASN A 262 -5.51 2.72 0.40
CA ASN A 262 -4.23 2.03 0.27
C ASN A 262 -4.29 1.07 -0.92
N PHE A 263 -3.32 1.19 -1.82
CA PHE A 263 -3.11 0.28 -2.92
C PHE A 263 -2.04 -0.75 -2.53
N GLY A 264 -2.40 -2.03 -2.60
CA GLY A 264 -1.51 -3.15 -2.27
C GLY A 264 -1.69 -4.29 -3.25
N VAL A 265 -0.64 -5.08 -3.42
CA VAL A 265 -0.62 -6.27 -4.28
C VAL A 265 0.12 -7.34 -3.51
N SER A 266 -0.51 -8.48 -3.24
CA SER A 266 -0.02 -9.49 -2.26
C SER A 266 1.45 -9.87 -2.44
N GLU A 267 1.91 -10.00 -3.68
CA GLU A 267 3.29 -10.35 -4.03
C GLU A 267 4.29 -9.17 -3.94
N LEU A 268 3.81 -7.92 -4.02
CA LEU A 268 4.60 -6.70 -3.85
C LEU A 268 4.60 -6.17 -2.40
N GLY A 269 3.67 -6.67 -1.57
CA GLY A 269 3.47 -6.23 -0.19
C GLY A 269 2.11 -5.54 -0.01
N LEU A 270 1.70 -5.40 1.24
CA LEU A 270 0.37 -4.89 1.60
C LEU A 270 0.18 -3.39 1.31
N SER A 271 1.27 -2.65 1.10
CA SER A 271 1.24 -1.23 0.74
C SER A 271 2.28 -0.92 -0.33
N VAL A 272 1.82 -0.73 -1.56
CA VAL A 272 2.61 -0.25 -2.69
C VAL A 272 2.44 1.26 -2.84
N GLY A 273 1.20 1.74 -2.71
CA GLY A 273 0.87 3.16 -2.73
C GLY A 273 -0.18 3.50 -1.70
N LEU A 274 -0.14 4.73 -1.20
CA LEU A 274 -1.03 5.24 -0.18
C LEU A 274 -1.59 6.59 -0.63
N GLU A 275 -2.88 6.79 -0.41
CA GLU A 275 -3.53 8.08 -0.58
C GLU A 275 -3.05 9.07 0.47
N THR A 276 -2.69 10.26 0.02
CA THR A 276 -2.31 11.39 0.87
C THR A 276 -3.45 12.40 0.93
N ASP A 277 -3.35 13.37 1.84
CA ASP A 277 -4.35 14.44 1.92
C ASP A 277 -4.51 15.18 0.59
N GLY A 278 -3.42 15.43 -0.13
CA GLY A 278 -3.49 16.03 -1.46
C GLY A 278 -4.26 15.15 -2.45
N CYS A 279 -3.91 13.87 -2.54
CA CYS A 279 -4.62 12.92 -3.42
C CYS A 279 -6.13 12.89 -3.10
N ARG A 280 -6.48 12.83 -1.81
CA ARG A 280 -7.87 12.85 -1.34
C ARG A 280 -8.57 14.15 -1.73
N MET A 281 -7.98 15.30 -1.45
CA MET A 281 -8.56 16.62 -1.77
C MET A 281 -8.85 16.75 -3.27
N ILE A 282 -7.91 16.33 -4.12
CA ILE A 282 -8.08 16.32 -5.57
C ILE A 282 -9.23 15.41 -5.98
N ARG A 283 -9.28 14.18 -5.43
CA ARG A 283 -10.34 13.23 -5.78
C ARG A 283 -11.70 13.75 -5.39
N GLN A 284 -11.83 14.34 -4.20
CA GLN A 284 -13.06 14.95 -3.71
C GLN A 284 -13.49 16.11 -4.63
N ALA A 285 -12.58 17.04 -4.92
CA ALA A 285 -12.86 18.16 -5.81
C ALA A 285 -13.28 17.69 -7.21
N ALA A 286 -12.58 16.72 -7.82
CA ALA A 286 -12.95 16.16 -9.12
C ALA A 286 -14.24 15.31 -9.08
N HIS A 287 -14.66 14.84 -7.90
CA HIS A 287 -15.92 14.14 -7.78
C HIS A 287 -17.09 15.12 -7.84
N GLU A 288 -16.94 16.25 -7.15
CA GLU A 288 -17.93 17.32 -7.05
C GLU A 288 -17.98 18.19 -8.32
N GLU A 289 -16.83 18.46 -8.93
CA GLU A 289 -16.67 19.35 -10.08
C GLU A 289 -16.41 18.54 -11.36
N GLY A 290 -17.47 18.26 -12.12
CA GLY A 290 -17.37 17.48 -13.37
C GLY A 290 -16.42 18.08 -14.41
N GLU A 291 -16.37 19.41 -14.52
CA GLU A 291 -15.43 20.10 -15.43
C GLU A 291 -13.97 19.91 -14.99
N LEU A 292 -13.70 19.98 -13.67
CA LEU A 292 -12.37 19.70 -13.12
C LEU A 292 -11.97 18.24 -13.38
N ARG A 293 -12.90 17.30 -13.19
CA ARG A 293 -12.68 15.88 -13.52
C ARG A 293 -12.24 15.71 -14.97
N GLN A 294 -12.96 16.35 -15.90
CA GLN A 294 -12.67 16.28 -17.32
C GLN A 294 -11.31 16.88 -17.66
N LYS A 295 -10.94 18.02 -17.04
CA LYS A 295 -9.63 18.65 -17.23
C LYS A 295 -8.48 17.79 -16.70
N LEU A 296 -8.65 17.17 -15.52
CA LEU A 296 -7.60 16.40 -14.87
C LEU A 296 -7.45 14.98 -15.45
N PHE A 297 -8.56 14.33 -15.80
CA PHE A 297 -8.58 12.91 -16.14
C PHE A 297 -9.16 12.61 -17.52
N GLY A 298 -9.63 13.60 -18.26
CA GLY A 298 -10.32 13.40 -19.53
C GLY A 298 -11.74 12.87 -19.34
N ASP A 299 -12.29 12.26 -20.40
CA ASP A 299 -13.64 11.70 -20.37
C ASP A 299 -13.67 10.37 -19.63
N VAL A 300 -14.05 10.42 -18.35
CA VAL A 300 -13.98 9.29 -17.43
C VAL A 300 -15.28 9.18 -16.65
N PRO A 301 -15.83 7.96 -16.50
CA PRO A 301 -17.13 7.78 -15.84
C PRO A 301 -17.07 8.06 -14.34
N ALA A 302 -15.90 7.93 -13.72
CA ALA A 302 -15.68 8.14 -12.30
C ALA A 302 -14.27 8.66 -12.02
N VAL A 303 -14.12 9.32 -10.86
CA VAL A 303 -12.82 9.80 -10.39
C VAL A 303 -11.91 8.59 -10.13
N PRO A 304 -10.74 8.53 -10.77
CA PRO A 304 -9.79 7.45 -10.54
C PRO A 304 -9.22 7.43 -9.14
N THR A 305 -8.71 6.27 -8.73
CA THR A 305 -7.87 6.22 -7.53
C THR A 305 -6.56 6.95 -7.75
N LEU A 306 -6.17 7.76 -6.77
CA LEU A 306 -4.89 8.48 -6.70
C LEU A 306 -4.14 8.07 -5.44
N VAL A 307 -2.92 7.56 -5.63
CA VAL A 307 -2.03 7.14 -4.55
C VAL A 307 -0.61 7.62 -4.84
N GLN A 308 0.15 7.87 -3.78
CA GLN A 308 1.59 8.12 -3.86
C GLN A 308 2.34 6.86 -3.45
N TYR A 309 3.49 6.60 -4.07
CA TYR A 309 4.37 5.49 -3.71
C TYR A 309 5.76 6.00 -3.34
N GLN A 310 6.54 5.16 -2.65
CA GLN A 310 7.90 5.47 -2.24
C GLN A 310 8.91 5.08 -3.34
N PRO A 311 9.60 6.03 -3.99
CA PRO A 311 10.46 5.74 -5.14
C PRO A 311 11.73 4.95 -4.79
N TRP A 312 12.13 4.92 -3.51
CA TRP A 312 13.22 4.07 -3.03
C TRP A 312 12.78 2.63 -2.71
N ARG A 313 11.48 2.35 -2.64
CA ARG A 313 10.94 0.98 -2.46
C ARG A 313 10.51 0.37 -3.79
N TYR A 314 9.97 1.20 -4.68
CA TYR A 314 9.41 0.75 -5.94
C TYR A 314 9.89 1.60 -7.10
N TRP A 315 10.40 0.94 -8.14
CA TRP A 315 10.49 1.52 -9.47
C TRP A 315 9.22 1.16 -10.23
N VAL A 316 8.44 2.17 -10.60
CA VAL A 316 7.13 2.01 -11.25
C VAL A 316 7.19 2.51 -12.68
N GLU A 317 6.63 1.74 -13.60
CA GLU A 317 6.50 2.01 -15.01
C GLU A 317 5.03 1.87 -15.45
N THR A 318 4.66 2.53 -16.57
CA THR A 318 3.32 2.39 -17.18
C THR A 318 3.37 2.09 -18.69
N PRO A 319 4.07 1.02 -19.11
CA PRO A 319 4.19 0.67 -20.52
C PRO A 319 2.85 0.25 -21.12
N VAL A 320 2.72 0.37 -22.44
CA VAL A 320 1.58 -0.16 -23.18
C VAL A 320 1.75 -1.66 -23.35
N VAL A 321 0.89 -2.45 -22.70
CA VAL A 321 0.88 -3.91 -22.76
C VAL A 321 -0.52 -4.37 -23.13
N GLY A 322 -0.65 -5.06 -24.28
CA GLY A 322 -1.95 -5.49 -24.79
C GLY A 322 -2.87 -4.32 -25.16
N GLY A 323 -2.31 -3.21 -25.64
CA GLY A 323 -3.06 -2.03 -26.08
C GLY A 323 -3.42 -1.02 -24.97
N CYS A 324 -3.14 -1.34 -23.71
CA CYS A 324 -3.45 -0.46 -22.58
C CYS A 324 -2.20 -0.17 -21.74
N HIS A 325 -2.15 0.99 -21.08
CA HIS A 325 -1.11 1.27 -20.10
C HIS A 325 -1.31 0.40 -18.86
N ARG A 326 -0.30 -0.39 -18.48
CA ARG A 326 -0.35 -1.32 -17.34
C ARG A 326 0.62 -0.90 -16.25
N LEU A 327 0.26 -1.12 -14.99
CA LEU A 327 1.20 -0.94 -13.90
C LEU A 327 2.26 -2.04 -13.93
N VAL A 328 3.52 -1.63 -14.06
CA VAL A 328 4.68 -2.52 -13.97
C VAL A 328 5.57 -2.04 -12.83
N VAL A 329 5.92 -2.94 -11.92
CA VAL A 329 6.67 -2.62 -10.70
C VAL A 329 7.93 -3.47 -10.58
N THR A 330 9.04 -2.82 -10.24
CA THR A 330 10.24 -3.47 -9.73
C THR A 330 10.42 -3.09 -8.26
N THR A 331 10.55 -4.08 -7.38
CA THR A 331 10.86 -3.82 -5.97
C THR A 331 12.34 -3.53 -5.78
N LEU A 332 12.69 -2.51 -5.00
CA LEU A 332 14.04 -2.00 -4.81
C LEU A 332 14.63 -2.33 -3.43
N GLU A 333 13.82 -2.86 -2.53
CA GLU A 333 14.23 -3.28 -1.19
C GLU A 333 15.11 -4.54 -1.23
N GLN A 334 16.27 -4.46 -0.58
CA GLN A 334 17.28 -5.52 -0.60
C GLN A 334 17.03 -6.66 0.39
N ASN A 335 16.08 -6.50 1.32
CA ASN A 335 15.74 -7.50 2.32
C ASN A 335 14.59 -8.43 1.87
N ARG A 336 14.00 -8.21 0.69
CA ARG A 336 12.93 -9.07 0.18
C ARG A 336 13.48 -10.45 -0.17
N LEU A 337 12.79 -11.50 0.29
CA LEU A 337 13.15 -12.88 -0.05
C LEU A 337 12.97 -13.13 -1.55
N LEU A 338 11.88 -12.59 -2.11
CA LEU A 338 11.54 -12.63 -3.53
C LEU A 338 11.36 -11.19 -4.07
N PRO A 339 12.42 -10.54 -4.56
CA PRO A 339 12.25 -9.32 -5.33
C PRO A 339 11.48 -9.59 -6.62
N LEU A 340 10.56 -8.70 -6.98
CA LEU A 340 9.85 -8.75 -8.25
C LEU A 340 10.48 -7.74 -9.21
N ILE A 341 10.84 -8.21 -10.40
CA ILE A 341 11.51 -7.42 -11.44
C ILE A 341 10.53 -7.22 -12.59
N ARG A 342 10.28 -5.96 -12.98
CA ARG A 342 9.35 -5.56 -14.05
C ARG A 342 8.06 -6.39 -14.06
N TYR A 343 7.44 -6.49 -12.89
CA TYR A 343 6.24 -7.29 -12.69
C TYR A 343 4.99 -6.47 -13.01
N CYS A 344 4.25 -6.90 -14.02
CA CYS A 344 2.94 -6.39 -14.40
C CYS A 344 1.89 -6.91 -13.42
N THR A 345 1.28 -6.00 -12.67
CA THR A 345 0.22 -6.34 -11.70
C THR A 345 -1.10 -6.70 -12.40
N GLY A 346 -1.24 -6.29 -13.66
CA GLY A 346 -2.45 -6.43 -14.45
C GLY A 346 -3.36 -5.21 -14.40
N ASP A 347 -3.14 -4.31 -13.45
CA ASP A 347 -3.96 -3.12 -13.28
C ASP A 347 -3.68 -2.05 -14.36
N LEU A 348 -4.70 -1.27 -14.70
CA LEU A 348 -4.57 -0.19 -15.68
C LEU A 348 -4.03 1.10 -15.09
N ALA A 349 -3.02 1.68 -15.74
CA ALA A 349 -2.22 2.69 -15.09
C ALA A 349 -1.60 3.82 -15.87
N GLN A 350 -1.65 5.03 -15.31
CA GLN A 350 -0.79 6.13 -15.72
C GLN A 350 -0.08 6.76 -14.52
N VAL A 351 1.23 6.99 -14.66
CA VAL A 351 2.08 7.58 -13.65
C VAL A 351 2.44 9.03 -14.02
N TRP A 352 2.23 9.97 -13.10
CA TRP A 352 2.59 11.40 -13.28
C TRP A 352 3.68 11.84 -12.31
N SER A 353 4.70 12.55 -12.78
CA SER A 353 5.62 13.28 -11.89
C SER A 353 4.94 14.45 -11.21
N TYR A 354 5.53 14.96 -10.13
CA TYR A 354 5.04 16.19 -9.49
C TYR A 354 4.95 17.36 -10.47
N ALA A 355 5.92 17.50 -11.37
CA ALA A 355 5.92 18.58 -12.35
C ALA A 355 4.72 18.48 -13.32
N GLN A 356 4.46 17.27 -13.84
CA GLN A 356 3.29 17.00 -14.70
C GLN A 356 2.00 17.25 -13.93
N TRP A 357 1.94 16.80 -12.68
CA TRP A 357 0.77 16.99 -11.84
C TRP A 357 0.49 18.47 -11.55
N ARG A 358 1.53 19.23 -11.20
CA ARG A 358 1.44 20.66 -10.93
C ARG A 358 0.93 21.39 -12.17
N GLU A 359 1.50 21.09 -13.33
CA GLU A 359 1.07 21.67 -14.60
C GLU A 359 -0.42 21.40 -14.86
N LEU A 360 -0.89 20.16 -14.68
CA LEU A 360 -2.30 19.81 -14.86
C LEU A 360 -3.24 20.60 -13.93
N VAL A 361 -2.88 20.70 -12.65
CA VAL A 361 -3.70 21.38 -11.64
C VAL A 361 -3.72 22.91 -11.84
N GLU A 362 -2.58 23.50 -12.22
CA GLU A 362 -2.48 24.93 -12.56
C GLU A 362 -3.29 25.26 -13.81
N HIS A 363 -3.17 24.46 -14.87
CA HIS A 363 -3.97 24.63 -16.09
C HIS A 363 -5.47 24.42 -15.84
N ALA A 364 -5.84 23.59 -14.86
CA ALA A 364 -7.22 23.41 -14.43
C ALA A 364 -7.76 24.59 -13.59
N GLY A 365 -6.93 25.57 -13.24
CA GLY A 365 -7.32 26.75 -12.46
C GLY A 365 -7.48 26.47 -10.96
N ARG A 366 -6.86 25.38 -10.45
CA ARG A 366 -6.99 24.93 -9.05
C ARG A 366 -5.66 24.80 -8.30
N PRO A 367 -4.77 25.81 -8.31
CA PRO A 367 -3.48 25.73 -7.63
C PRO A 367 -3.59 25.47 -6.12
N ASP A 368 -4.77 25.72 -5.52
CA ASP A 368 -5.11 25.38 -4.14
C ASP A 368 -5.11 23.86 -3.86
N LEU A 369 -5.25 23.04 -4.91
CA LEU A 369 -5.22 21.56 -4.82
C LEU A 369 -3.81 20.98 -4.96
N LEU A 370 -2.78 21.81 -5.11
CA LEU A 370 -1.40 21.31 -5.10
C LEU A 370 -1.07 20.74 -3.72
N PRO A 371 -0.59 19.49 -3.64
CA PRO A 371 -0.17 18.94 -2.36
C PRO A 371 1.04 19.68 -1.82
N LYS A 372 1.10 19.75 -0.50
CA LYS A 372 2.24 20.32 0.22
C LYS A 372 3.48 19.43 0.09
N GLU A 373 3.27 18.12 -0.01
CA GLU A 373 4.30 17.13 -0.27
C GLU A 373 4.46 16.93 -1.77
N ARG A 374 5.71 16.86 -2.25
CA ARG A 374 5.97 16.50 -3.64
C ARG A 374 5.41 15.11 -3.91
N ILE A 375 4.36 15.04 -4.74
CA ILE A 375 3.85 13.79 -5.29
C ILE A 375 4.98 13.13 -6.06
N ALA A 376 5.64 12.14 -5.47
CA ALA A 376 6.75 11.45 -6.12
C ALA A 376 6.31 10.81 -7.43
N LYS A 377 5.09 10.26 -7.46
CA LYS A 377 4.30 9.98 -8.67
C LYS A 377 2.89 9.49 -8.32
N CYS A 378 1.86 10.02 -8.98
CA CYS A 378 0.47 9.56 -8.83
C CYS A 378 0.17 8.49 -9.86
N TRP A 379 -0.45 7.38 -9.45
CA TRP A 379 -1.04 6.44 -10.40
C TRP A 379 -2.57 6.56 -10.41
N ARG A 380 -3.12 6.73 -11.62
CA ARG A 380 -4.54 6.64 -11.98
C ARG A 380 -4.98 5.23 -12.42
N SER A 381 -5.88 4.58 -11.70
CA SER A 381 -6.59 3.39 -12.22
C SER A 381 -7.51 3.78 -13.40
N LEU A 382 -7.44 3.08 -14.53
CA LEU A 382 -8.34 3.31 -15.69
C LEU A 382 -9.58 2.40 -15.65
N ASP A 383 -9.67 1.48 -14.70
CA ASP A 383 -10.78 0.52 -14.62
C ASP A 383 -12.04 1.21 -14.07
N GLY A 384 -12.90 1.62 -15.01
CA GLY A 384 -14.29 2.00 -14.79
C GLY A 384 -15.22 1.39 -15.83
N GLY A 385 -14.74 0.40 -16.59
CA GLY A 385 -15.49 -0.28 -17.64
C GLY A 385 -14.70 -1.41 -18.28
N GLN A 386 -15.01 -2.64 -17.87
CA GLN A 386 -15.10 -3.79 -18.77
C GLN A 386 -16.44 -4.47 -18.52
#